data_AF-A0A0B8WJU5-F1
#
_entry.id   AF-A0A0B8WJU5-F1
#
_cell.length_a   1.000
_cell.length_b   1.000
_cell.length_c   1.000
_cell.angle_alpha   90.00
_cell.angle_beta   90.00
_cell.angle_gamma   90.00
#
_symmetry.space_group_name_H-M   'P 1'
#
loop_
_entity.id
_entity.type
_entity.pdbx_description
1 polymer ?
#
loop_
_entity_poly.entity_id
_entity_poly.type
_entity_poly.pdbx_seq_one_letter_code
_entity_poly.pdbx_strand_id
1 'polypeptide(L)'
;MKKLIVAALVLMGSSAMADTVLNCAVPESQFVSLNIDLADDQSVDFVTVSLSEKTKQSIFFSQMDKGTVVEQMNNGFLQLLALTDKSAQEDGVIKNTGFLALGKEANGSFGGFLAANGNIYPLSCTK
;
A
#
# COMPACT_ATOMS: atom_id res chain seq x y z
N MET A 1 25.63 -1.97 5.91
CA MET A 1 25.17 -0.88 6.80
C MET A 1 25.09 0.50 6.14
N LYS A 2 25.13 0.63 4.79
CA LYS A 2 24.97 1.95 4.09
C LYS A 2 23.63 2.14 3.37
N LYS A 3 22.77 1.11 3.33
CA LYS A 3 21.49 1.13 2.59
C LYS A 3 20.27 1.57 3.43
N LEU A 4 20.38 1.51 4.77
CA LEU A 4 19.29 1.88 5.69
C LEU A 4 19.13 3.38 5.91
N ILE A 5 20.16 4.18 5.61
CA ILE A 5 20.12 5.63 5.80
C ILE A 5 19.28 6.32 4.70
N VAL A 6 19.12 5.69 3.53
CA VAL A 6 18.36 6.27 2.42
C VAL A 6 16.86 6.28 2.72
N ALA A 7 16.31 5.20 3.30
CA ALA A 7 14.89 5.15 3.67
C ALA A 7 14.53 6.17 4.78
N ALA A 8 15.45 6.43 5.71
CA ALA A 8 15.25 7.41 6.78
C ALA A 8 15.45 8.87 6.31
N LEU A 9 16.32 9.14 5.33
CA LEU A 9 16.48 10.48 4.76
C LEU A 9 15.31 10.90 3.86
N VAL A 10 14.66 9.95 3.18
CA VAL A 10 13.45 10.23 2.38
C VAL A 10 12.29 10.67 3.30
N LEU A 11 12.16 10.07 4.49
CA LEU A 11 11.12 10.41 5.46
C LEU A 11 11.29 11.79 6.14
N MET A 12 12.47 12.41 6.06
CA MET A 12 12.74 13.70 6.73
C MET A 12 12.74 14.91 5.79
N GLY A 13 12.74 14.71 4.47
CA GLY A 13 12.82 15.80 3.48
C GLY A 13 11.49 16.19 2.84
N SER A 14 10.51 15.31 2.85
CA SER A 14 9.22 15.51 2.19
C SER A 14 8.13 15.63 3.24
N SER A 15 7.87 16.86 3.70
CA SER A 15 6.55 17.24 4.22
C SER A 15 5.52 17.32 3.08
N ALA A 16 5.53 16.34 2.17
CA ALA A 16 4.40 16.06 1.31
C ALA A 16 3.39 15.37 2.23
N MET A 17 2.33 16.09 2.59
CA MET A 17 1.21 15.53 3.34
C MET A 17 0.77 14.26 2.61
N ALA A 18 1.00 13.09 3.19
CA ALA A 18 0.46 11.86 2.62
C ALA A 18 -1.06 11.95 2.74
N ASP A 19 -1.75 11.89 1.59
CA ASP A 19 -3.21 11.95 1.56
C ASP A 19 -3.75 10.51 1.58
N THR A 20 -4.71 10.23 2.47
CA THR A 20 -5.35 8.91 2.50
C THR A 20 -6.26 8.81 1.28
N VAL A 21 -5.86 7.97 0.32
CA VAL A 21 -6.60 7.78 -0.93
C VAL A 21 -7.70 6.73 -0.80
N LEU A 22 -7.53 5.76 0.10
CA LEU A 22 -8.53 4.74 0.41
C LEU A 22 -8.45 4.29 1.87
N ASN A 23 -9.62 4.15 2.49
CA ASN A 23 -9.84 3.49 3.76
C ASN A 23 -10.56 2.16 3.51
N CYS A 24 -9.95 1.05 3.91
CA CYS A 24 -10.43 -0.30 3.66
C CYS A 24 -10.73 -1.05 4.95
N ALA A 25 -11.76 -1.88 4.92
CA ALA A 25 -12.10 -2.82 5.97
C ALA A 25 -12.22 -4.24 5.41
N VAL A 26 -11.98 -5.23 6.26
CA VAL A 26 -12.36 -6.61 5.97
C VAL A 26 -13.83 -6.79 6.38
N PRO A 27 -14.76 -7.11 5.44
CA PRO A 27 -16.22 -7.02 5.67
C PRO A 27 -16.79 -7.76 6.89
N GLU A 28 -16.09 -8.80 7.37
CA GLU A 28 -16.52 -9.60 8.53
C GLU A 28 -15.62 -9.44 9.76
N SER A 29 -14.72 -8.45 9.75
CA SER A 29 -13.77 -8.20 10.85
C SER A 29 -13.92 -6.80 11.41
N GLN A 30 -14.00 -6.70 12.73
CA GLN A 30 -13.93 -5.42 13.46
C GLN A 30 -12.49 -5.03 13.83
N PHE A 31 -11.53 -5.92 13.57
CA PHE A 31 -10.15 -5.77 14.05
C PHE A 31 -9.13 -5.63 12.94
N VAL A 32 -9.58 -5.72 11.68
CA VAL A 32 -8.71 -5.64 10.52
C VAL A 32 -9.15 -4.50 9.63
N SER A 33 -8.30 -3.47 9.57
CA SER A 33 -8.47 -2.30 8.71
C SER A 33 -7.18 -2.03 7.95
N LEU A 34 -7.31 -1.34 6.83
CA LEU A 34 -6.20 -1.02 5.96
C LEU A 34 -6.37 0.40 5.44
N ASN A 35 -5.36 1.25 5.64
CA ASN A 35 -5.33 2.58 5.06
C ASN A 35 -4.29 2.61 3.94
N ILE A 36 -4.62 3.30 2.86
CA ILE A 36 -3.73 3.52 1.71
C ILE A 36 -3.50 5.01 1.61
N ASP A 37 -2.25 5.41 1.82
CA ASP A 37 -1.83 6.80 1.79
C ASP A 37 -0.91 7.01 0.60
N LEU A 38 -1.12 8.10 -0.12
CA LEU A 38 -0.27 8.54 -1.24
C LEU A 38 0.50 9.78 -0.80
N ALA A 39 1.82 9.66 -0.72
CA ALA A 39 2.72 10.80 -0.61
C ALA A 39 3.11 11.25 -2.02
N ASP A 40 2.78 12.50 -2.33
CA ASP A 40 3.04 13.12 -3.61
C ASP A 40 4.45 13.75 -3.61
N ASP A 41 5.48 12.97 -3.95
CA ASP A 41 6.83 13.49 -4.19
C ASP A 41 6.94 14.08 -5.61
N GLN A 42 7.88 15.00 -5.87
CA GLN A 42 8.02 15.58 -7.21
C GLN A 42 8.44 14.57 -8.28
N SER A 43 9.06 13.45 -7.88
CA SER A 43 9.68 12.50 -8.81
C SER A 43 8.97 11.14 -8.91
N VAL A 44 8.24 10.74 -7.88
CA VAL A 44 7.61 9.41 -7.77
C VAL A 44 6.31 9.48 -6.97
N ASP A 45 5.44 8.50 -7.20
CA ASP A 45 4.30 8.23 -6.31
C ASP A 45 4.78 7.26 -5.22
N PHE A 46 4.71 7.68 -3.96
CA PHE A 46 5.04 6.81 -2.83
C PHE A 46 3.76 6.41 -2.10
N VAL A 47 3.41 5.12 -2.18
CA VAL A 47 2.22 4.58 -1.52
C VAL A 47 2.62 3.91 -0.22
N THR A 48 1.92 4.23 0.85
CA THR A 48 2.00 3.53 2.14
C THR A 48 0.71 2.76 2.36
N VAL A 49 0.82 1.48 2.71
CA VAL A 49 -0.32 0.63 3.07
C VAL A 49 -0.17 0.22 4.53
N SER A 50 -1.05 0.74 5.38
CA SER A 50 -1.06 0.48 6.83
C SER A 50 -2.12 -0.56 7.17
N LEU A 51 -1.71 -1.81 7.36
CA LEU A 51 -2.59 -2.90 7.80
C LEU A 51 -2.59 -2.97 9.33
N SER A 52 -3.75 -2.78 9.94
CA SER A 52 -3.96 -2.96 11.38
C SER A 52 -4.65 -4.29 11.63
N GLU A 53 -4.13 -5.10 12.55
CA GLU A 53 -4.68 -6.38 12.99
C GLU A 53 -4.68 -6.45 14.52
N LYS A 54 -5.83 -6.17 15.15
CA LYS A 54 -5.96 -6.10 16.62
C LYS A 54 -4.97 -5.11 17.24
N THR A 55 -3.86 -5.61 17.79
CA THR A 55 -2.79 -4.84 18.44
C THR A 55 -1.51 -4.76 17.60
N LYS A 56 -1.50 -5.36 16.41
CA LYS A 56 -0.35 -5.37 15.50
C LYS A 56 -0.62 -4.45 14.32
N GLN A 57 0.39 -3.71 13.91
CA GLN A 57 0.36 -2.93 12.68
C GLN A 57 1.48 -3.41 11.77
N SER A 58 1.16 -3.69 10.51
CA SER A 58 2.10 -3.95 9.45
C SER A 58 2.07 -2.78 8.48
N ILE A 59 3.24 -2.26 8.12
CA ILE A 59 3.36 -1.19 7.14
C ILE A 59 4.00 -1.78 5.90
N PHE A 60 3.35 -1.54 4.76
CA PHE A 60 3.91 -1.83 3.46
C PHE A 60 4.10 -0.54 2.68
N PHE A 61 5.00 -0.55 1.72
CA PHE A 61 5.26 0.57 0.84
C PHE A 61 5.38 0.13 -0.61
N SER A 62 5.05 1.01 -1.54
CA SER A 62 5.27 0.84 -2.97
C SER A 62 5.76 2.15 -3.57
N GLN A 63 6.67 2.05 -4.53
CA GLN A 63 7.13 3.16 -5.34
C GLN A 63 6.69 2.94 -6.77
N MET A 64 6.03 3.93 -7.36
CA MET A 64 5.54 3.90 -8.72
C MET A 64 5.96 5.17 -9.44
N ASP A 65 5.94 5.14 -10.77
CA ASP A 65 6.20 6.33 -11.57
C ASP A 65 5.17 7.42 -11.23
N LYS A 66 5.61 8.68 -11.24
CA LYS A 66 4.78 9.84 -10.88
C LYS A 66 3.44 9.85 -11.62
N GLY A 67 2.35 10.00 -10.88
CA GLY A 67 0.98 10.08 -11.39
C GLY A 67 0.32 8.72 -11.69
N THR A 68 1.07 7.61 -11.62
CA THR A 68 0.53 6.27 -11.92
C THR A 68 -0.59 5.89 -10.97
N VAL A 69 -0.49 6.23 -9.68
CA VAL A 69 -1.50 5.87 -8.68
C VAL A 69 -2.81 6.56 -9.01
N VAL A 70 -2.75 7.86 -9.31
CA VAL A 70 -3.92 8.64 -9.72
C VAL A 70 -4.52 8.11 -11.02
N GLU A 71 -3.69 7.76 -12.00
CA GLU A 71 -4.13 7.17 -13.27
C GLU A 71 -4.86 5.83 -13.07
N GLN A 72 -4.27 4.89 -12.32
CA GLN A 72 -4.91 3.61 -12.04
C GLN A 72 -6.26 3.80 -11.34
N MET A 73 -6.29 4.66 -10.31
CA MET A 73 -7.51 4.96 -9.56
C MET A 73 -8.61 5.56 -10.44
N ASN A 74 -8.25 6.41 -11.40
CA ASN A 74 -9.18 6.95 -12.40
C ASN A 74 -9.68 5.88 -13.37
N ASN A 75 -8.82 4.92 -13.73
CA ASN A 75 -9.17 3.73 -14.51
C ASN A 75 -9.95 2.68 -13.71
N GLY A 76 -10.19 2.92 -12.42
CA GLY A 76 -11.01 2.06 -11.57
C GLY A 76 -10.28 0.84 -11.02
N PHE A 77 -8.96 0.89 -10.87
CA PHE A 77 -8.21 -0.15 -10.17
C PHE A 77 -7.03 0.43 -9.39
N LEU A 78 -6.43 -0.37 -8.51
CA LEU A 78 -5.14 -0.07 -7.92
C LEU A 78 -4.41 -1.39 -7.69
N GLN A 79 -3.26 -1.56 -8.32
CA GLN A 79 -2.43 -2.74 -8.18
C GLN A 79 -1.01 -2.33 -7.84
N LEU A 80 -0.49 -2.89 -6.74
CA LEU A 80 0.86 -2.61 -6.30
C LEU A 80 1.51 -3.81 -5.61
N LEU A 81 2.83 -3.85 -5.73
CA LEU A 81 3.67 -4.73 -4.92
C LEU A 81 3.86 -4.07 -3.55
N ALA A 82 3.38 -4.72 -2.49
CA ALA A 82 3.41 -4.19 -1.14
C ALA A 82 4.72 -4.64 -0.44
N LEU A 83 5.76 -3.82 -0.51
CA LEU A 83 7.08 -4.13 0.06
C LEU A 83 7.13 -3.83 1.56
N THR A 84 8.02 -4.50 2.27
CA THR A 84 8.35 -4.27 3.68
C THR A 84 9.85 -3.99 3.83
N ASP A 85 10.29 -3.59 5.03
CA ASP A 85 11.71 -3.46 5.37
C ASP A 85 12.49 -4.79 5.26
N LYS A 86 11.76 -5.92 5.27
CA LYS A 86 12.29 -7.27 5.11
C LYS A 86 12.20 -7.79 3.67
N SER A 87 11.63 -7.01 2.75
CA SER A 87 11.55 -7.42 1.35
C SER A 87 12.95 -7.54 0.75
N ALA A 88 13.19 -8.64 0.06
CA ALA A 88 14.47 -8.95 -0.56
C ALA A 88 14.26 -9.69 -1.88
N GLN A 89 15.19 -9.51 -2.81
CA GLN A 89 15.28 -10.31 -4.02
C GLN A 89 16.45 -11.28 -3.88
N GLU A 90 16.14 -12.57 -3.85
CA GLU A 90 17.11 -13.65 -3.71
C GLU A 90 16.86 -14.65 -4.84
N ASP A 91 17.90 -14.97 -5.61
CA ASP A 91 17.81 -15.87 -6.78
C ASP A 91 16.69 -15.49 -7.77
N GLY A 92 16.46 -14.19 -7.94
CA GLY A 92 15.41 -13.65 -8.82
C GLY A 92 14.00 -13.69 -8.22
N VAL A 93 13.82 -14.25 -7.02
CA VAL A 93 12.53 -14.34 -6.32
C VAL A 93 12.40 -13.21 -5.31
N ILE A 94 11.27 -12.50 -5.34
CA ILE A 94 10.94 -11.48 -4.34
C ILE A 94 10.29 -12.16 -3.13
N LYS A 95 10.90 -11.99 -1.96
CA LYS A 95 10.45 -12.56 -0.68
C LYS A 95 9.98 -11.47 0.27
N ASN A 96 9.19 -11.87 1.28
CA ASN A 96 8.67 -10.98 2.34
C ASN A 96 7.95 -9.74 1.79
N THR A 97 7.14 -9.94 0.76
CA THR A 97 6.33 -8.91 0.10
C THR A 97 4.87 -9.32 0.16
N GLY A 98 3.98 -8.36 -0.05
CA GLY A 98 2.59 -8.59 -0.37
C GLY A 98 2.22 -8.10 -1.77
N PHE A 99 0.97 -8.32 -2.13
CA PHE A 99 0.35 -7.82 -3.34
C PHE A 99 -1.02 -7.25 -2.99
N LEU A 100 -1.25 -5.99 -3.34
CA LEU A 100 -2.55 -5.35 -3.22
C LEU A 100 -3.17 -5.26 -4.61
N ALA A 101 -4.42 -5.72 -4.73
CA ALA A 101 -5.23 -5.54 -5.91
C ALA A 101 -6.63 -5.08 -5.52
N LEU A 102 -6.99 -3.89 -5.99
CA LEU A 102 -8.31 -3.28 -5.83
C LEU A 102 -8.91 -3.00 -7.20
N GLY A 103 -10.23 -3.14 -7.30
CA GLY A 103 -11.03 -2.80 -8.46
C GLY A 103 -12.27 -2.04 -8.03
N LYS A 104 -12.73 -1.13 -8.89
CA LYS A 104 -13.95 -0.39 -8.69
C LYS A 104 -15.16 -1.31 -8.87
N GLU A 105 -16.04 -1.32 -7.88
CA GLU A 105 -17.27 -2.09 -7.88
C GLU A 105 -18.42 -1.31 -8.52
N ALA A 106 -19.53 -2.00 -8.80
CA ALA A 106 -20.70 -1.41 -9.47
C ALA A 106 -21.35 -0.26 -8.68
N ASN A 107 -21.22 -0.27 -7.35
CA ASN A 107 -21.69 0.79 -6.45
C ASN A 107 -20.73 2.00 -6.39
N GLY A 108 -19.60 1.95 -7.10
CA GLY A 108 -18.58 3.01 -7.11
C GLY A 108 -17.54 2.94 -6.00
N SER A 109 -17.67 2.04 -5.01
CA SER A 109 -16.62 1.76 -4.02
C SER A 109 -15.48 0.94 -4.66
N PHE A 110 -14.38 0.79 -3.93
CA PHE A 110 -13.32 -0.14 -4.33
C PHE A 110 -13.43 -1.42 -3.51
N GLY A 111 -13.14 -2.56 -4.11
CA GLY A 111 -13.04 -3.84 -3.42
C GLY A 111 -11.91 -4.69 -3.99
N GLY A 112 -11.47 -5.70 -3.26
CA GLY A 112 -10.38 -6.56 -3.70
C GLY A 112 -9.70 -7.29 -2.57
N PHE A 113 -8.37 -7.37 -2.61
CA PHE A 113 -7.61 -8.04 -1.55
C PHE A 113 -6.18 -7.51 -1.37
N LEU A 114 -5.67 -7.68 -0.17
CA LEU A 114 -4.23 -7.70 0.11
C LEU A 114 -3.81 -9.15 0.38
N ALA A 115 -2.83 -9.67 -0.36
CA ALA A 115 -2.16 -10.93 -0.04
C ALA A 115 -0.81 -10.60 0.59
N ALA A 116 -0.63 -10.87 1.89
CA ALA A 116 0.61 -10.57 2.60
C ALA A 116 0.78 -11.47 3.83
N ASN A 117 2.02 -11.73 4.25
CA ASN A 117 2.33 -12.52 5.45
C ASN A 117 1.69 -13.93 5.46
N GLY A 118 1.44 -14.52 4.29
CA GLY A 118 0.76 -15.81 4.14
C GLY A 118 -0.77 -15.75 4.30
N ASN A 119 -1.35 -14.56 4.46
CA ASN A 119 -2.79 -14.33 4.58
C ASN A 119 -3.34 -13.64 3.33
N ILE A 120 -4.65 -13.78 3.11
CA ILE A 120 -5.42 -12.99 2.14
C ILE A 120 -6.47 -12.22 2.92
N TYR A 121 -6.44 -10.90 2.79
CA TYR A 121 -7.37 -9.96 3.42
C TYR A 121 -8.34 -9.48 2.35
N PRO A 122 -9.61 -9.93 2.33
CA PRO A 122 -10.61 -9.39 1.41
C PRO A 122 -11.00 -7.98 1.87
N LEU A 123 -11.02 -7.02 0.95
CA LEU A 123 -11.16 -5.60 1.26
C LEU A 123 -12.41 -5.02 0.62
N SER A 124 -13.09 -4.18 1.38
CA SER A 124 -14.08 -3.20 0.91
C SER A 124 -13.59 -1.81 1.32
N CYS A 125 -13.46 -0.91 0.35
CA CYS A 125 -12.74 0.34 0.48
C CYS A 125 -13.59 1.53 0.05
N THR A 126 -13.48 2.61 0.82
CA THR A 126 -14.04 3.93 0.50
C THR A 126 -12.92 4.92 0.28
N LYS A 127 -13.12 5.90 -0.61
CA LYS A 127 -12.26 7.09 -0.64
C LYS A 127 -12.46 7.89 0.64
#